data_AF-A0A523ZDL9-F1
#
_entry.id   AF-A0A523ZDL9-F1
#
_cell.length_a   1.000
_cell.length_b   1.000
_cell.length_c   1.000
_cell.angle_alpha   90.00
_cell.angle_beta   90.00
_cell.angle_gamma   90.00
#
_symmetry.space_group_name_H-M   'P 1'
#
loop_
_entity.id
_entity.type
_entity.pdbx_description
1 polymer ?
#
loop_
_entity_poly.entity_id
_entity_poly.type
_entity_poly.pdbx_seq_one_letter_code
_entity_poly.pdbx_strand_id
1 'polypeptide(L)'
;NEEVRRIVAGDAEPITGRPADHIQPELARAREEIGSLAASEEDVVSYALFAQVAREFLEWRAAGAGLENEIVAALATALTHERKAAEPAPAVADGRRSAWKLAGRQRLLRG
;
A
#
# COMPACT_ATOMS: atom_id res chain seq x y z
N ASN A 1 -24.60 38.06 4.58
CA ASN A 1 -25.45 38.37 5.75
C ASN A 1 -24.53 38.98 6.80
N GLU A 2 -24.62 40.28 7.02
CA GLU A 2 -23.68 41.01 7.89
C GLU A 2 -23.89 40.72 9.39
N GLU A 3 -25.14 40.51 9.78
CA GLU A 3 -25.54 40.19 11.15
C GLU A 3 -24.98 38.83 11.58
N VAL A 4 -25.12 37.80 10.73
CA VAL A 4 -24.55 36.46 10.98
C VAL A 4 -23.02 36.51 11.03
N ARG A 5 -22.38 37.33 10.19
CA ARG A 5 -20.92 37.47 10.20
C ARG A 5 -20.43 38.05 11.53
N ARG A 6 -21.09 39.09 12.05
CA ARG A 6 -20.74 39.70 13.34
C ARG A 6 -20.96 38.74 14.52
N ILE A 7 -21.98 37.88 14.46
CA ILE A 7 -22.23 36.88 15.51
C ILE A 7 -21.12 35.81 15.53
N VAL A 8 -20.66 35.35 14.36
CA VAL A 8 -19.71 34.24 14.27
C VAL A 8 -18.25 34.70 14.41
N ALA A 9 -17.88 35.81 13.75
CA ALA A 9 -16.50 36.30 13.69
C ALA A 9 -16.22 37.48 14.62
N GLY A 10 -17.23 38.03 15.29
CA GLY A 10 -17.10 39.21 16.15
C GLY A 10 -16.68 40.45 15.36
N ASP A 11 -15.63 41.10 15.85
CA ASP A 11 -15.02 42.30 15.25
C ASP A 11 -13.84 41.97 14.32
N ALA A 12 -13.62 40.70 13.97
CA ALA A 12 -12.52 40.31 13.10
C ALA A 12 -12.68 40.90 11.69
N GLU A 13 -11.62 41.54 11.19
CA GLU A 13 -11.64 42.16 9.89
C GLU A 13 -11.63 41.10 8.77
N PRO A 14 -12.56 41.16 7.81
CA PRO A 14 -12.61 40.22 6.71
C PRO A 14 -11.39 40.34 5.80
N ILE A 15 -10.76 39.21 5.47
CA ILE A 15 -9.71 39.16 4.45
C ILE A 15 -10.35 39.45 3.07
N THR A 16 -9.82 40.44 2.35
CA THR A 16 -10.34 40.89 1.04
C THR A 16 -9.51 40.42 -0.16
N GLY A 17 -8.39 39.74 0.08
CA GLY A 17 -7.46 39.21 -0.93
C GLY A 17 -7.42 37.68 -1.02
N ARG A 18 -6.40 37.14 -1.71
CA ARG A 18 -6.16 35.68 -1.74
C ARG A 18 -5.65 35.24 -0.36
N PRO A 19 -6.32 34.32 0.34
CA PRO A 19 -5.91 33.93 1.70
C PRO A 19 -4.46 33.46 1.81
N ALA A 20 -3.93 32.81 0.76
CA ALA A 20 -2.54 32.35 0.70
C ALA A 20 -1.50 33.48 0.76
N ASP A 21 -1.86 34.73 0.44
CA ASP A 21 -0.93 35.87 0.51
C ASP A 21 -0.57 36.25 1.96
N HIS A 22 -1.41 35.83 2.92
CA HIS A 22 -1.20 36.06 4.34
C HIS A 22 -0.50 34.89 5.04
N ILE A 23 -0.17 33.81 4.30
CA ILE A 23 0.46 32.59 4.83
C ILE A 23 1.94 32.61 4.44
N GLN A 24 2.81 32.37 5.40
CA GLN A 24 4.25 32.27 5.14
C GLN A 24 4.61 30.91 4.54
N PRO A 25 5.71 30.79 3.78
CA PRO A 25 6.17 29.48 3.29
C PRO A 25 6.58 28.56 4.45
N GLU A 26 5.98 27.37 4.55
CA GLU A 26 6.21 26.44 5.68
C GLU A 26 7.03 25.20 5.30
N LEU A 27 7.29 24.95 4.01
CA LEU A 27 7.92 23.69 3.56
C LEU A 27 9.34 23.48 4.11
N ALA A 28 10.14 24.55 4.23
CA ALA A 28 11.48 24.46 4.80
C ALA A 28 11.43 24.07 6.28
N ARG A 29 10.51 24.68 7.04
CA ARG A 29 10.27 24.36 8.44
C ARG A 29 9.77 22.92 8.61
N ALA A 30 8.82 22.49 7.77
CA ALA A 30 8.31 21.13 7.78
C ALA A 30 9.41 20.08 7.59
N ARG A 31 10.38 20.35 6.69
CA ARG A 31 11.55 19.49 6.47
C ARG A 31 12.45 19.38 7.71
N GLU A 32 12.68 20.50 8.38
CA GLU A 32 13.50 20.52 9.60
C GLU A 32 12.82 19.77 10.75
N GLU A 33 11.51 19.95 10.92
CA GLU A 33 10.74 19.30 11.98
C GLU A 33 10.63 17.78 11.82
N ILE A 34 10.40 17.31 10.59
CA ILE A 34 10.25 15.86 10.32
C ILE A 34 11.60 15.14 10.23
N GLY A 35 12.66 15.85 9.85
CA GLY A 35 14.03 15.35 9.86
C GLY A 35 14.19 13.99 9.17
N SER A 36 14.80 13.02 9.87
CA SER A 36 15.09 11.68 9.35
C SER A 36 13.87 10.77 9.21
N LEU A 37 12.70 11.21 9.66
CA LEU A 37 11.47 10.42 9.58
C LEU A 37 10.87 10.41 8.18
N ALA A 38 11.11 11.48 7.40
CA ALA A 38 10.76 11.57 6.00
C ALA A 38 11.80 10.82 5.15
N ALA A 39 11.32 9.90 4.31
CA ALA A 39 12.16 9.14 3.38
C ALA A 39 12.17 9.77 1.97
N SER A 40 11.17 10.61 1.66
CA SER A 40 11.06 11.30 0.37
C SER A 40 10.49 12.71 0.52
N GLU A 41 10.51 13.48 -0.57
CA GLU A 41 9.94 14.83 -0.64
C GLU A 41 8.42 14.81 -0.40
N GLU A 42 7.74 13.76 -0.85
CA GLU A 42 6.30 13.56 -0.67
C GLU A 42 5.94 13.37 0.82
N ASP A 43 6.81 12.76 1.62
CA ASP A 43 6.60 12.65 3.07
C ASP A 43 6.66 14.03 3.74
N VAL A 44 7.58 14.90 3.29
CA VAL A 44 7.68 16.28 3.79
C VAL A 44 6.43 17.08 3.43
N VAL A 45 5.92 16.93 2.20
CA VAL A 45 4.65 17.56 1.78
C VAL A 45 3.47 17.00 2.58
N SER A 46 3.44 15.69 2.81
CA SER A 46 2.39 15.05 3.62
C SER A 46 2.40 15.58 5.06
N TYR A 47 3.59 15.77 5.64
CA TYR A 47 3.74 16.38 6.95
C TYR A 47 3.33 17.85 6.97
N ALA A 48 3.69 18.64 5.94
CA ALA A 48 3.26 20.03 5.85
C ALA A 48 1.73 20.19 5.76
N LEU A 49 1.04 19.24 5.11
CA LEU A 49 -0.42 19.27 4.97
C LEU A 49 -1.16 18.71 6.20
N PHE A 50 -0.61 17.66 6.82
CA PHE A 50 -1.29 16.89 7.88
C PHE A 50 -0.34 16.50 9.02
N ALA A 51 0.34 17.48 9.63
CA ALA A 51 1.44 17.26 10.58
C ALA A 51 1.20 16.14 11.61
N GLN A 52 0.06 16.14 12.31
CA GLN A 52 -0.23 15.14 13.34
C GLN A 52 -0.37 13.73 12.75
N VAL A 53 -1.20 13.56 11.73
CA VAL A 53 -1.50 12.24 11.12
C VAL A 53 -0.28 11.71 10.37
N ALA A 54 0.41 12.58 9.63
CA ALA A 54 1.61 12.22 8.89
C ALA A 54 2.71 11.77 9.85
N ARG A 55 2.96 12.50 10.94
CA ARG A 55 3.97 12.09 11.93
C ARG A 55 3.67 10.70 12.50
N GLU A 56 2.46 10.49 13.00
CA GLU A 56 2.05 9.18 13.55
C GLU A 56 2.23 8.05 12.52
N PHE A 57 1.83 8.28 11.27
CA PHE A 57 2.01 7.31 10.18
C PHE A 57 3.48 7.01 9.86
N LEU A 58 4.30 8.05 9.76
CA LEU A 58 5.72 7.93 9.44
C LEU A 58 6.50 7.26 10.57
N GLU A 59 6.14 7.52 11.83
CA GLU A 59 6.70 6.85 13.02
C GLU A 59 6.31 5.36 13.02
N TRP A 60 5.03 5.05 12.77
CA TRP A 60 4.53 3.68 12.61
C TRP A 60 5.27 2.92 11.50
N ARG A 61 5.45 3.55 10.34
CA ARG A 61 6.20 2.99 9.20
C ARG A 61 7.67 2.76 9.55
N ALA A 62 8.32 3.70 10.24
CA ALA A 62 9.71 3.58 10.69
C ALA A 62 9.89 2.48 11.75
N ALA A 63 8.87 2.22 12.58
CA ALA A 63 8.84 1.11 13.53
C ALA A 63 8.71 -0.28 12.87
N GLY A 64 8.69 -0.35 11.54
CA GLY A 64 8.64 -1.61 10.80
C GLY A 64 7.23 -2.18 10.67
N ALA A 65 6.20 -1.39 10.97
CA ALA A 65 4.83 -1.83 10.82
C ALA A 65 4.43 -1.77 9.33
N GLY A 66 4.68 -2.87 8.64
CA GLY A 66 3.85 -3.31 7.54
C GLY A 66 2.55 -3.92 8.07
N LEU A 67 1.69 -4.39 7.16
CA LEU A 67 0.48 -5.17 7.44
C LEU A 67 0.66 -6.12 8.64
N GLU A 68 -0.40 -6.32 9.43
CA GLU A 68 -0.37 -7.19 10.61
C GLU A 68 0.33 -8.52 10.30
N ASN A 69 1.12 -9.04 11.25
CA ASN A 69 1.94 -10.25 11.05
C ASN A 69 1.14 -11.42 10.47
N GLU A 70 -0.14 -11.53 10.82
CA GLU A 70 -1.05 -12.54 10.29
C GLU A 70 -1.35 -12.36 8.79
N ILE A 71 -1.57 -11.12 8.35
CA ILE A 71 -1.81 -10.79 6.94
C ILE A 71 -0.52 -11.03 6.13
N VAL A 72 0.64 -10.67 6.66
CA VAL A 72 1.94 -10.92 6.03
C VAL A 72 2.21 -12.42 5.92
N ALA A 73 1.95 -13.18 6.99
CA ALA A 73 2.09 -14.64 6.99
C ALA A 73 1.12 -15.31 6.00
N ALA A 74 -0.13 -14.85 5.94
CA ALA A 74 -1.13 -15.35 5.00
C ALA A 74 -0.72 -15.08 3.54
N LEU A 75 -0.26 -13.87 3.21
CA LEU A 75 0.25 -13.52 1.88
C LEU A 75 1.49 -14.34 1.52
N ALA A 76 2.45 -14.49 2.44
CA ALA A 76 3.64 -15.33 2.21
C ALA A 76 3.26 -16.81 1.98
N THR A 77 2.28 -17.32 2.73
CA THR A 77 1.76 -18.68 2.55
C THR A 77 1.07 -18.83 1.19
N ALA A 78 0.25 -17.86 0.78
CA ALA A 78 -0.41 -17.88 -0.53
C ALA A 78 0.62 -17.88 -1.68
N LEU A 79 1.59 -16.96 -1.64
CA LEU A 79 2.64 -16.85 -2.66
C LEU A 79 3.51 -18.11 -2.76
N THR A 80 3.81 -18.77 -1.63
CA THR A 80 4.57 -20.04 -1.64
C THR A 80 3.76 -21.21 -2.21
N HIS A 81 2.46 -21.27 -1.95
CA HIS A 81 1.57 -22.26 -2.56
C HIS A 81 1.43 -22.02 -4.06
N GLU A 82 1.31 -20.77 -4.52
CA GLU A 82 1.32 -20.47 -5.96
C GLU A 82 2.64 -20.87 -6.63
N ARG A 83 3.79 -20.62 -5.98
CA ARG A 83 5.10 -21.03 -6.50
C ARG A 83 5.26 -22.55 -6.58
N LYS A 84 4.66 -23.29 -5.65
CA LYS A 84 4.65 -24.76 -5.63
C LYS A 84 3.67 -25.34 -6.65
N ALA A 85 2.55 -24.67 -6.90
CA ALA A 85 1.63 -25.02 -7.99
C ALA A 85 2.22 -24.74 -9.38
N ALA A 86 3.17 -23.80 -9.47
CA ALA A 86 3.88 -23.43 -10.68
C ALA A 86 5.22 -24.17 -10.90
N GLU A 87 5.51 -25.26 -10.19
CA GLU A 87 6.66 -26.11 -10.53
C GLU A 87 6.52 -26.61 -11.98
N PRO A 88 7.57 -26.52 -12.83
CA PRO A 88 7.49 -27.06 -14.17
C PRO A 88 7.30 -28.57 -14.08
N ALA A 89 6.32 -29.10 -14.82
CA ALA A 89 6.08 -30.53 -14.90
C ALA A 89 7.40 -31.29 -15.11
N PRO A 90 7.65 -32.39 -14.37
CA PRO A 90 8.92 -33.08 -14.44
C PRO A 90 9.17 -33.51 -15.89
N ALA A 91 10.38 -33.20 -16.41
CA ALA A 91 10.83 -33.65 -17.71
C ALA A 91 10.60 -35.17 -17.81
N VAL A 92 9.72 -35.57 -18.73
CA VAL A 92 9.25 -36.94 -18.86
C VAL A 92 10.44 -37.82 -19.26
N ALA A 93 11.03 -38.51 -18.27
CA ALA A 93 12.01 -39.56 -18.51
C ALA A 93 11.30 -40.85 -18.93
N ASP A 94 11.84 -41.42 -19.99
CA ASP A 94 11.42 -42.56 -20.78
C ASP A 94 11.16 -43.87 -20.00
N GLY A 95 10.27 -44.73 -20.54
CA GLY A 95 10.50 -46.18 -20.46
C GLY A 95 9.59 -47.10 -19.63
N ARG A 96 8.41 -46.72 -19.11
CA ARG A 96 7.49 -47.71 -18.47
C ARG A 96 6.04 -47.62 -18.96
N ARG A 97 5.59 -48.73 -19.55
CA ARG A 97 4.26 -48.94 -20.14
C ARG A 97 3.17 -48.76 -19.08
N SER A 98 2.19 -47.90 -19.34
CA SER A 98 1.12 -47.61 -18.37
C SER A 98 -0.02 -48.63 -18.45
N ALA A 99 -0.56 -49.00 -17.29
CA ALA A 99 -1.67 -49.94 -17.15
C ALA A 99 -2.97 -49.47 -17.84
N TRP A 100 -3.18 -48.15 -17.94
CA TRP A 100 -4.37 -47.57 -18.58
C TRP A 100 -4.27 -47.54 -20.12
N LYS A 101 -3.06 -47.51 -20.71
CA LYS A 101 -2.87 -47.69 -22.17
C LYS A 101 -3.20 -49.12 -22.62
N LEU A 102 -3.07 -50.11 -21.73
CA LEU A 102 -3.45 -51.50 -22.01
C LEU A 102 -4.97 -51.69 -21.93
N ALA A 103 -5.65 -51.03 -20.99
CA ALA A 103 -7.11 -51.09 -20.83
C ALA A 103 -7.86 -50.57 -22.08
N GLY A 104 -7.36 -49.51 -22.72
CA GLY A 104 -7.96 -48.97 -23.95
C GLY A 104 -7.78 -49.86 -25.19
N ARG A 105 -6.72 -50.66 -25.25
CA ARG A 105 -6.41 -51.51 -26.42
C ARG A 105 -7.23 -52.80 -26.49
N GLN A 106 -7.78 -53.28 -25.37
CA GLN A 106 -8.64 -54.47 -25.36
C GLN A 106 -10.05 -54.23 -25.92
N ARG A 107 -10.47 -52.97 -26.12
CA ARG A 107 -11.76 -52.63 -26.71
C ARG A 107 -11.75 -52.63 -28.25
N LEU A 108 -10.56 -52.59 -28.89
CA LEU A 108 -10.42 -52.57 -30.35
C LEU A 108 -10.16 -53.96 -30.99
N LEU A 109 -10.09 -55.02 -30.19
CA LEU A 109 -9.86 -56.40 -30.65
C LEU A 109 -11.07 -57.33 -30.43
N ARG A 110 -12.22 -56.77 -30.05
CA ARG A 110 -13.52 -57.45 -30.10
C ARG A 110 -14.46 -56.63 -30.98
N GLY A 111 -14.19 -56.70 -32.28
CA GLY A 111 -15.14 -56.50 -33.37
C GLY A 111 -15.19 -57.80 -34.16
#